data_AF-A0A2S9G142-F1
#
_entry.id   AF-A0A2S9G142-F1
#
_cell.length_a   1.000
_cell.length_b   1.000
_cell.length_c   1.000
_cell.angle_alpha   90.00
_cell.angle_beta   90.00
_cell.angle_gamma   90.00
#
_symmetry.space_group_name_H-M   'P 1'
#
loop_
_entity.id
_entity.type
_entity.pdbx_description
1 polymer ?
#
loop_
_entity_poly.entity_id
_entity_poly.type
_entity_poly.pdbx_seq_one_letter_code
_entity_poly.pdbx_strand_id
1 'polypeptide(L)'
;GPYASSGLSFFNTVEYQMRHMDRLFGEVQRRNATTFEVTPEANAQFRERMSKLLGKTVFGLGDCAGSRSYYFSPSGETLVRPAS
;
A
#
# COMPACT_ATOMS: atom_id res chain seq x y z
N GLY A 1 0.98 -4.31 -4.32
CA GLY A 1 2.18 -4.27 -3.46
C GLY A 1 1.78 -4.18 -2.00
N PRO A 2 2.73 -4.10 -1.06
CA PRO A 2 2.44 -3.91 0.36
C PRO A 2 1.64 -2.63 0.60
N TYR A 3 0.83 -2.61 1.65
CA TYR A 3 -0.01 -1.47 2.04
C TYR A 3 -1.02 -1.01 0.97
N ALA A 4 -1.46 -1.88 0.05
CA ALA A 4 -2.41 -1.51 -1.00
C ALA A 4 -3.88 -1.55 -0.55
N SER A 5 -4.21 -2.30 0.51
CA SER A 5 -5.59 -2.44 0.99
C SER A 5 -5.79 -1.74 2.33
N SER A 6 -6.84 -0.93 2.48
CA SER A 6 -7.20 -0.32 3.77
C SER A 6 -7.98 -1.24 4.72
N GLY A 7 -8.06 -2.54 4.42
CA GLY A 7 -8.70 -3.53 5.31
C GLY A 7 -10.24 -3.54 5.32
N LEU A 8 -10.89 -2.79 4.42
CA LEU A 8 -12.36 -2.77 4.29
C LEU A 8 -12.89 -3.98 3.49
N SER A 9 -12.88 -3.87 2.16
CA SER A 9 -13.29 -4.92 1.25
C SER A 9 -12.32 -5.00 0.07
N PHE A 10 -12.30 -6.15 -0.60
CA PHE A 10 -11.55 -6.31 -1.85
C PHE A 10 -12.04 -5.30 -2.91
N PHE A 11 -13.36 -5.12 -3.05
CA PHE A 11 -13.95 -4.18 -4.01
C PHE A 11 -13.53 -2.72 -3.75
N ASN A 12 -13.50 -2.30 -2.49
CA ASN A 12 -13.01 -0.95 -2.15
C ASN A 12 -11.54 -0.80 -2.53
N THR A 13 -10.74 -1.84 -2.33
CA THR A 13 -9.33 -1.85 -2.76
C THR A 13 -9.23 -1.64 -4.27
N VAL A 14 -10.01 -2.40 -5.07
CA VAL A 14 -10.04 -2.24 -6.53
C VAL A 14 -10.47 -0.83 -6.92
N GLU A 15 -11.56 -0.32 -6.35
CA GLU A 15 -12.09 1.01 -6.66
C GLU A 15 -11.06 2.13 -6.39
N TYR A 16 -10.40 2.08 -5.23
CA TYR A 16 -9.35 3.06 -4.91
C TYR A 16 -8.20 3.01 -5.90
N GLN A 17 -7.74 1.82 -6.30
CA GLN A 17 -6.68 1.69 -7.29
C GLN A 17 -7.11 2.23 -8.66
N MET A 18 -8.34 1.96 -9.09
CA MET A 18 -8.87 2.50 -10.36
C MET A 18 -8.93 4.04 -10.35
N ARG A 19 -9.38 4.64 -9.24
CA ARG A 19 -9.37 6.11 -9.07
C ARG A 19 -7.95 6.70 -9.10
N HIS A 20 -6.96 5.99 -8.56
CA HIS A 20 -5.56 6.40 -8.66
C HIS A 20 -5.03 6.31 -10.09
N MET A 21 -5.33 5.22 -10.81
CA MET A 21 -4.94 5.06 -12.21
C MET A 21 -5.55 6.16 -13.10
N ASP A 22 -6.83 6.45 -12.94
CA ASP A 22 -7.52 7.52 -13.69
C ASP A 22 -6.83 8.88 -13.49
N ARG A 23 -6.52 9.24 -12.23
CA ARG A 23 -5.81 10.48 -11.93
C ARG A 23 -4.41 10.53 -12.52
N LEU A 24 -3.64 9.44 -12.44
CA LEU A 24 -2.27 9.39 -12.93
C LEU A 24 -2.22 9.45 -14.46
N PHE A 25 -3.02 8.63 -15.14
CA PHE A 25 -3.08 8.63 -16.60
C PHE A 25 -3.70 9.91 -17.16
N GLY A 26 -4.71 10.47 -16.48
CA GLY A 26 -5.25 11.77 -16.83
C GLY A 26 -4.20 12.87 -16.79
N GLU A 27 -3.32 12.86 -15.77
CA GLU A 27 -2.24 13.83 -15.66
C GLU A 27 -1.13 13.62 -16.70
N VAL A 28 -0.79 12.36 -17.02
CA VAL A 28 0.14 12.03 -18.11
C VAL A 28 -0.38 12.61 -19.43
N GLN A 29 -1.66 12.39 -19.76
CA GLN A 29 -2.29 12.92 -20.96
C GLN A 29 -2.31 14.46 -20.95
N ARG A 30 -2.75 15.08 -19.84
CA ARG A 30 -2.85 16.54 -19.71
C ARG A 30 -1.49 17.24 -19.92
N ARG A 31 -0.38 16.60 -19.52
CA ARG A 31 0.98 17.13 -19.69
C ARG A 31 1.65 16.73 -21.00
N ASN A 32 1.00 15.94 -21.85
CA ASN A 32 1.64 15.28 -23.01
C ASN A 32 2.90 14.50 -22.61
N ALA A 33 2.89 13.87 -21.43
CA ALA A 33 3.98 13.01 -20.98
C ALA A 33 3.81 11.59 -21.53
N THR A 34 4.88 10.80 -21.51
CA THR A 34 4.86 9.38 -21.93
C THR A 34 5.10 8.43 -20.76
N THR A 35 5.59 8.94 -19.64
CA THR A 35 5.90 8.14 -18.44
C THR A 35 5.48 8.90 -17.18
N PHE A 36 5.22 8.14 -16.13
CA PHE A 36 5.16 8.64 -14.76
C PHE A 36 5.89 7.63 -13.87
N GLU A 37 6.61 8.11 -12.87
CA GLU A 37 7.33 7.27 -11.93
C GLU A 37 7.28 7.88 -10.54
N VAL A 38 7.11 7.03 -9.53
CA VAL A 38 7.18 7.45 -8.12
C VAL A 38 8.65 7.59 -7.75
N THR A 39 9.06 8.73 -7.18
CA THR A 39 10.46 8.92 -6.79
C THR A 39 10.87 7.95 -5.67
N PRO A 40 12.14 7.53 -5.62
CA PRO A 40 12.64 6.67 -4.55
C PRO A 40 12.39 7.25 -3.15
N GLU A 41 12.55 8.56 -2.99
CA GLU A 41 12.35 9.26 -1.71
C GLU A 41 10.89 9.23 -1.27
N ALA A 42 9.96 9.50 -2.19
CA ALA A 42 8.53 9.46 -1.90
C ALA A 42 8.08 8.05 -1.51
N ASN A 43 8.59 7.02 -2.21
CA ASN A 43 8.32 5.63 -1.87
C ASN A 43 8.91 5.25 -0.49
N ALA A 44 10.15 5.66 -0.20
CA ALA A 44 10.80 5.38 1.08
C ALA A 44 10.04 6.03 2.25
N GLN A 45 9.66 7.31 2.14
CA GLN A 45 8.88 8.02 3.16
C GLN A 45 7.52 7.35 3.40
N PHE A 46 6.84 6.94 2.32
CA PHE A 46 5.57 6.21 2.45
C PHE A 46 5.78 4.89 3.20
N ARG A 47 6.78 4.09 2.81
CA ARG A 47 7.09 2.81 3.45
C ARG A 47 7.44 2.96 4.93
N GLU A 48 8.28 3.94 5.27
CA GLU A 48 8.65 4.21 6.66
C GLU A 48 7.43 4.59 7.50
N ARG A 49 6.58 5.48 6.98
CA ARG A 49 5.36 5.90 7.67
C ARG A 49 4.40 4.73 7.89
N MET A 50 4.17 3.90 6.88
CA MET A 50 3.29 2.73 7.02
C MET A 50 3.85 1.71 8.01
N SER A 51 5.17 1.47 7.99
CA SER A 51 5.83 0.57 8.95
C SER A 51 5.64 1.05 10.40
N LYS A 52 5.84 2.35 10.67
CA LYS A 52 5.62 2.93 12.01
C LYS A 52 4.18 2.78 12.50
N LEU A 53 3.19 2.95 11.62
CA LEU A 53 1.78 2.76 11.98
C LEU A 53 1.43 1.28 12.17
N LEU A 54 2.00 0.39 11.35
CA LEU A 54 1.76 -1.05 11.42
C LEU A 54 2.19 -1.63 12.77
N GLY A 55 3.29 -1.11 13.33
CA GLY A 55 3.77 -1.46 14.68
C GLY A 55 2.78 -1.20 15.81
N LYS A 56 1.68 -0.46 15.57
CA LYS A 56 0.61 -0.23 16.55
C LYS A 56 -0.62 -1.13 16.35
N THR A 57 -0.57 -2.02 15.36
CA THR A 57 -1.69 -2.91 15.00
C THR A 57 -1.40 -4.34 15.41
N VAL A 58 -2.41 -5.22 15.38
CA VAL A 58 -2.20 -6.68 15.58
C VAL A 58 -1.21 -7.29 14.59
N PHE A 59 -1.04 -6.68 13.40
CA PHE A 59 -0.05 -7.12 12.42
C PHE A 59 1.40 -6.85 12.86
N GLY A 60 1.63 -5.91 13.79
CA GLY A 60 2.95 -5.59 14.34
C GLY A 60 3.15 -6.01 15.80
N LEU A 61 2.08 -5.99 16.61
CA LEU A 61 2.13 -6.33 18.05
C LEU A 61 1.74 -7.79 18.36
N GLY A 62 1.06 -8.46 17.42
CA GLY A 62 0.62 -9.84 17.62
C GLY A 62 1.72 -10.86 17.36
N ASP A 63 1.60 -12.05 17.96
CA ASP A 63 2.44 -13.22 17.64
C ASP A 63 1.97 -13.91 16.35
N CYS A 64 1.73 -13.12 15.30
CA CYS A 64 1.34 -13.65 13.99
C CYS A 64 2.54 -14.19 13.20
N ALA A 65 3.77 -13.97 13.68
CA ALA A 65 5.00 -14.38 13.01
C ALA A 65 5.08 -15.90 12.77
N GLY A 66 4.52 -16.73 13.67
CA GLY A 66 4.46 -18.19 13.52
C GLY A 66 3.20 -18.73 12.82
N SER A 67 2.22 -17.88 12.50
CA SER A 67 0.86 -18.32 12.15
C SER A 67 0.69 -18.89 10.72
N ARG A 68 1.72 -18.81 9.87
CA ARG A 68 1.65 -19.13 8.42
C ARG A 68 0.48 -18.43 7.72
N SER A 69 0.16 -17.21 8.16
CA SER A 69 -0.95 -16.43 7.64
C SER A 69 -0.69 -15.91 6.23
N TYR A 70 -1.71 -15.94 5.38
CA TYR A 70 -1.67 -15.42 4.00
C TYR A 70 -1.59 -13.88 3.92
N TYR A 71 -1.71 -13.18 5.06
CA TYR A 71 -1.59 -11.72 5.13
C TYR A 71 -0.15 -11.23 5.07
N PHE A 72 0.84 -12.12 5.21
CA PHE A 72 2.26 -11.80 5.16
C PHE A 72 2.91 -12.47 3.95
N SER A 73 3.72 -11.70 3.22
CA SER A 73 4.61 -12.24 2.19
C SER A 73 5.77 -13.03 2.83
N PRO A 74 6.55 -13.80 2.04
CA PRO A 74 7.79 -14.39 2.53
C PRO A 74 8.81 -13.36 3.04
N SER A 75 8.74 -12.10 2.59
CA SER A 75 9.55 -10.99 3.11
C SER A 75 9.03 -10.42 4.43
N GLY A 76 7.89 -10.90 4.94
CA GLY A 76 7.23 -10.41 6.16
C GLY A 76 6.40 -9.14 5.96
N GLU A 77 6.28 -8.64 4.73
CA GLU A 77 5.46 -7.48 4.42
C GLU A 77 3.98 -7.85 4.31
N THR A 78 3.09 -6.92 4.66
CA THR A 78 1.65 -7.13 4.54
C THR A 78 1.00 -6.26 3.47
N LEU A 79 -0.09 -6.78 2.88
CA LEU A 79 -0.97 -6.02 2.00
C LEU A 79 -1.76 -4.93 2.76
N VAL A 80 -1.96 -5.12 4.06
CA VAL A 80 -2.83 -4.26 4.87
C VAL A 80 -2.14 -2.94 5.18
N ARG A 81 -2.82 -1.85 4.83
CA ARG A 81 -2.45 -0.48 5.15
C ARG A 81 -3.11 -0.07 6.46
N PRO A 82 -2.35 0.29 7.50
CA PRO A 82 -2.90 0.83 8.73
C PRO A 82 -3.75 2.07 8.45
N ALA A 83 -4.91 2.15 9.10
CA ALA A 83 -5.62 3.42 9.26
C ALA A 83 -4.94 4.22 10.40
N SER A 84 -5.22 5.54 10.44
CA SER A 84 -4.59 6.51 11.34
C SER A 84 -4.48 6.07 12.80
#